data_AF-A0A0P7ASH8-F1
#
_entry.id   AF-A0A0P7ASH8-F1
#
_cell.length_a   1.000
_cell.length_b   1.000
_cell.length_c   1.000
_cell.angle_alpha   90.00
_cell.angle_beta   90.00
_cell.angle_gamma   90.00
#
_symmetry.space_group_name_H-M   'P 1'
#
loop_
_entity.id
_entity.type
_entity.pdbx_description
1 polymer ?
#
loop_
_entity_poly.entity_id
_entity_poly.type
_entity_poly.pdbx_seq_one_letter_code
_entity_poly.pdbx_strand_id
1 'polypeptide(L)'
;MRHLKSNFVTLRSINENIMKKFKTEIKWGILFTLAQLAWMFLEKALGWHDTHIAKHAIYTNFFAIIAVAIFVFALLEKRNKDLNGKMTWTQGFVSGIVISVVVAILAPLAQYLTHEFITPNFFKNAIEHAVNTVGMTPENAEAWFNFNSYVIQSTFGALAMGVVTAAIVALFVRKK
;
A
#
# COMPACT_ATOMS: atom_id res chain seq x y z
N MET A 1 -31.64 20.72 19.63
CA MET A 1 -30.33 21.36 19.31
C MET A 1 -29.19 21.05 20.30
N ARG A 2 -29.37 21.01 21.64
CA ARG A 2 -28.27 20.72 22.59
C ARG A 2 -27.68 19.30 22.47
N HIS A 3 -28.52 18.28 22.25
CA HIS A 3 -28.06 16.89 22.06
C HIS A 3 -27.17 16.70 20.83
N LEU A 4 -27.43 17.40 19.73
CA LEU A 4 -26.63 17.31 18.51
C LEU A 4 -25.24 17.94 18.68
N LYS A 5 -25.12 19.06 19.43
CA LYS A 5 -23.82 19.68 19.72
C LYS A 5 -22.96 18.82 20.64
N SER A 6 -23.56 18.15 21.64
CA SER A 6 -22.85 17.22 22.54
C SER A 6 -22.25 16.04 21.78
N ASN A 7 -23.04 15.38 20.93
CA ASN A 7 -22.57 14.24 20.13
C ASN A 7 -21.46 14.64 19.16
N PHE A 8 -21.53 15.83 18.57
CA PHE A 8 -20.50 16.32 17.66
C PHE A 8 -19.16 16.59 18.37
N VAL A 9 -19.18 17.17 19.58
CA VAL A 9 -17.97 17.40 20.39
C VAL A 9 -17.35 16.07 20.82
N THR A 10 -18.16 15.10 21.22
CA THR A 10 -17.71 13.76 21.61
C THR A 10 -17.06 13.02 20.43
N LEU A 11 -17.68 13.04 19.24
CA LEU A 11 -17.11 12.42 18.03
C LEU A 11 -15.79 13.08 17.62
N ARG A 12 -15.70 14.41 17.70
CA ARG A 12 -14.46 15.14 17.41
C ARG A 12 -13.34 14.77 18.39
N SER A 13 -13.63 14.72 19.69
CA SER A 13 -12.67 14.31 20.72
C SER A 13 -12.19 12.87 20.53
N ILE A 14 -13.09 11.94 20.19
CA ILE A 14 -12.75 10.55 19.87
C ILE A 14 -11.80 10.49 18.67
N ASN A 15 -12.11 11.21 17.60
CA ASN A 15 -11.27 11.26 16.40
C ASN A 15 -9.88 11.83 16.70
N GLU A 16 -9.78 12.91 17.48
CA GLU A 16 -8.49 13.49 17.87
C GLU A 16 -7.62 12.52 18.67
N ASN A 17 -8.21 11.73 19.59
CA ASN A 17 -7.49 10.73 20.37
C ASN A 17 -7.04 9.54 19.51
N ILE A 18 -7.87 9.09 18.57
CA ILE A 18 -7.52 8.00 17.63
C ILE A 18 -6.38 8.45 16.71
N MET A 19 -6.48 9.65 16.12
CA MET A 19 -5.44 10.18 15.25
C MET A 19 -4.10 10.36 15.98
N LYS A 20 -4.12 10.77 17.26
CA LYS A 20 -2.89 10.84 18.07
C LYS A 20 -2.29 9.45 18.30
N LYS A 21 -3.12 8.44 18.56
CA LYS A 21 -2.68 7.06 18.84
C LYS A 21 -2.03 6.37 17.64
N PHE A 22 -2.57 6.58 16.44
CA PHE A 22 -2.12 5.94 15.20
C PHE A 22 -1.37 6.90 14.26
N LYS A 23 -0.88 8.02 14.78
CA LYS A 23 -0.22 9.07 14.00
C LYS A 23 0.96 8.51 13.20
N THR A 24 1.78 7.67 13.81
CA THR A 24 2.95 7.06 13.18
C THR A 24 2.52 6.15 12.03
N GLU A 25 1.53 5.30 12.25
CA GLU A 25 1.03 4.35 11.26
C GLU A 25 0.37 5.05 10.07
N ILE A 26 -0.45 6.07 10.31
CA ILE A 26 -1.09 6.87 9.25
C ILE A 26 -0.02 7.56 8.40
N LYS A 27 0.96 8.20 9.05
CA LYS A 27 2.06 8.88 8.35
C LYS A 27 2.83 7.92 7.45
N TRP A 28 3.18 6.74 7.97
CA TRP A 28 3.95 5.76 7.20
C TRP A 28 3.13 5.05 6.13
N GLY A 29 1.83 4.84 6.33
CA GLY A 29 0.93 4.37 5.28
C GLY A 29 0.81 5.36 4.11
N ILE A 30 0.71 6.66 4.39
CA ILE A 30 0.74 7.70 3.35
C ILE A 30 2.09 7.69 2.62
N LEU A 31 3.20 7.65 3.34
CA LEU A 31 4.54 7.63 2.73
C LEU A 31 4.75 6.38 1.86
N PHE A 32 4.22 5.24 2.27
CA PHE A 32 4.21 4.02 1.47
C PHE A 32 3.47 4.23 0.15
N THR A 33 2.26 4.78 0.19
CA THR A 33 1.48 5.06 -1.02
C THR A 33 2.19 6.06 -1.94
N LEU A 34 2.82 7.09 -1.38
CA LEU A 34 3.62 8.04 -2.18
C LEU A 34 4.84 7.37 -2.82
N ALA A 35 5.53 6.48 -2.10
CA ALA A 35 6.64 5.71 -2.65
C ALA A 35 6.17 4.77 -3.77
N GLN A 36 4.98 4.16 -3.63
CA GLN A 36 4.37 3.35 -4.67
C GLN A 36 4.05 4.16 -5.92
N LEU A 37 3.46 5.35 -5.78
CA LEU A 37 3.19 6.25 -6.92
C LEU A 37 4.49 6.68 -7.62
N ALA A 38 5.52 7.03 -6.85
CA ALA A 38 6.84 7.34 -7.40
C ALA A 38 7.44 6.14 -8.14
N TRP A 39 7.23 4.92 -7.64
CA TRP A 39 7.64 3.70 -8.31
C TRP A 39 6.88 3.49 -9.63
N MET A 40 5.57 3.75 -9.69
CA MET A 40 4.81 3.68 -10.94
C MET A 40 5.33 4.67 -11.98
N PHE A 41 5.70 5.89 -11.59
CA PHE A 41 6.37 6.85 -12.48
C PHE A 41 7.70 6.31 -13.02
N LEU A 42 8.50 5.68 -12.17
CA LEU A 42 9.76 5.06 -12.58
C LEU A 42 9.53 3.93 -13.59
N GLU A 43 8.59 3.01 -13.32
CA GLU A 43 8.27 1.92 -14.24
C GLU A 43 7.82 2.44 -15.60
N LYS A 44 6.97 3.47 -15.62
CA LYS A 44 6.54 4.14 -16.85
C LYS A 44 7.73 4.75 -17.59
N ALA A 45 8.60 5.48 -16.89
CA ALA A 45 9.77 6.12 -17.48
C ALA A 45 10.76 5.12 -18.07
N LEU A 46 10.88 3.92 -17.49
CA LEU A 46 11.70 2.82 -18.01
C LEU A 46 11.01 2.05 -19.15
N GLY A 47 9.79 2.44 -19.52
CA GLY A 47 8.99 1.83 -20.58
C GLY A 47 8.38 0.48 -20.19
N TRP A 48 8.37 0.12 -18.91
CA TRP A 48 7.83 -1.18 -18.46
C TRP A 48 6.31 -1.23 -18.54
N HIS A 49 5.63 -0.11 -18.68
CA HIS A 49 4.19 -0.08 -18.95
C HIS A 49 3.85 0.01 -20.45
N ASP A 50 4.87 0.10 -21.30
CA ASP A 50 4.73 0.29 -22.75
C ASP A 50 5.67 -0.66 -23.53
N THR A 51 6.74 -0.12 -24.12
CA THR A 51 7.63 -0.80 -25.06
C THR A 51 8.31 -2.06 -24.49
N HIS A 52 8.50 -2.11 -23.17
CA HIS A 52 9.16 -3.21 -22.47
C HIS A 52 8.21 -3.93 -21.51
N ILE A 53 6.93 -4.05 -21.86
CA ILE A 53 5.92 -4.61 -20.94
C ILE A 53 6.20 -6.03 -20.46
N ALA A 54 6.89 -6.84 -21.26
CA ALA A 54 7.37 -8.16 -20.83
C ALA A 54 8.26 -8.11 -19.57
N LYS A 55 8.94 -6.98 -19.32
CA LYS A 55 9.77 -6.78 -18.12
C LYS A 55 8.91 -6.52 -16.88
N HIS A 56 7.74 -5.89 -17.00
CA HIS A 56 6.95 -5.45 -15.86
C HIS A 56 6.70 -6.58 -14.84
N ALA A 57 6.28 -7.76 -15.32
CA ALA A 57 5.94 -8.91 -14.47
C ALA A 57 7.07 -9.34 -13.51
N ILE A 58 8.33 -9.11 -13.88
CA ILE A 58 9.50 -9.44 -13.05
C ILE A 58 9.90 -8.22 -12.22
N TYR A 59 10.15 -7.09 -12.87
CA TYR A 59 10.83 -5.96 -12.25
C TYR A 59 9.95 -5.17 -11.27
N THR A 60 8.62 -5.22 -11.41
CA THR A 60 7.72 -4.54 -10.46
C THR A 60 7.87 -5.06 -9.03
N ASN A 61 8.24 -6.34 -8.88
CA ASN A 61 8.45 -6.98 -7.58
C ASN A 61 9.62 -6.37 -6.78
N PHE A 62 10.54 -5.63 -7.43
CA PHE A 62 11.61 -4.92 -6.71
C PHE A 62 11.08 -3.83 -5.78
N PHE A 63 9.86 -3.36 -5.98
CA PHE A 63 9.18 -2.49 -5.02
C PHE A 63 9.08 -3.13 -3.63
N ALA A 64 9.06 -4.46 -3.52
CA ALA A 64 9.03 -5.16 -2.23
C ALA A 64 10.21 -4.78 -1.33
N ILE A 65 11.38 -4.48 -1.90
CA ILE A 65 12.56 -4.04 -1.13
C ILE A 65 12.29 -2.68 -0.48
N ILE A 66 11.71 -1.75 -1.24
CA ILE A 66 11.33 -0.40 -0.77
C ILE A 66 10.22 -0.52 0.28
N ALA A 67 9.21 -1.35 0.03
CA ALA A 67 8.12 -1.63 0.94
C ALA A 67 8.61 -2.17 2.29
N VAL A 68 9.51 -3.16 2.30
CA VAL A 68 10.10 -3.70 3.53
C VAL A 68 10.93 -2.64 4.26
N ALA A 69 11.73 -1.86 3.55
CA ALA A 69 12.49 -0.76 4.16
C ALA A 69 11.57 0.26 4.86
N ILE A 70 10.45 0.62 4.22
CA ILE A 70 9.43 1.49 4.81
C ILE A 70 8.84 0.87 6.09
N PHE A 71 8.49 -0.42 6.09
CA PHE A 71 8.01 -1.11 7.29
C PHE A 71 9.06 -1.13 8.41
N VAL A 72 10.33 -1.37 8.08
CA VAL A 72 11.44 -1.33 9.04
C VAL A 72 11.52 0.04 9.70
N PHE A 73 11.57 1.12 8.91
CA PHE A 73 11.65 2.47 9.46
C PHE A 73 10.40 2.87 10.24
N ALA A 74 9.23 2.47 9.77
CA ALA A 74 7.96 2.73 10.45
C ALA A 74 7.93 2.08 11.84
N LEU A 75 8.30 0.80 11.94
CA LEU A 75 8.28 0.09 13.22
C LEU A 75 9.43 0.51 14.15
N LEU A 76 10.58 0.91 13.61
CA LEU A 76 11.66 1.52 14.40
C LEU A 76 11.22 2.86 14.99
N GLU A 77 10.52 3.70 14.21
CA GLU A 77 9.97 4.94 14.71
C GLU A 77 8.90 4.69 15.78
N LYS A 78 7.98 3.74 15.53
CA LYS A 78 6.97 3.33 16.51
C LYS A 78 7.61 2.95 17.84
N ARG A 79 8.62 2.06 17.79
CA ARG A 79 9.35 1.63 18.97
C ARG A 79 9.97 2.80 19.71
N ASN A 80 10.74 3.63 19.00
CA ASN A 80 11.59 4.64 19.63
C ASN A 80 10.78 5.85 20.14
N LYS A 81 9.75 6.29 19.39
CA LYS A 81 8.99 7.51 19.71
C LYS A 81 7.69 7.23 20.47
N ASP A 82 6.99 6.15 20.15
CA ASP A 82 5.65 5.89 20.69
C ASP A 82 5.69 4.88 21.85
N LEU A 83 6.72 4.03 21.90
CA LEU A 83 6.86 2.96 22.90
C LEU A 83 8.16 3.07 23.73
N ASN A 84 8.74 4.28 23.83
CA ASN A 84 9.88 4.58 24.70
C ASN A 84 11.09 3.64 24.49
N GLY A 85 11.35 3.26 23.25
CA GLY A 85 12.46 2.38 22.87
C GLY A 85 12.24 0.90 23.17
N LYS A 86 11.09 0.51 23.75
CA LYS A 86 10.75 -0.88 24.09
C LYS A 86 9.49 -1.31 23.38
N MET A 87 9.60 -2.33 22.54
CA MET A 87 8.49 -2.84 21.75
C MET A 87 8.49 -4.36 21.76
N THR A 88 7.36 -4.93 22.18
CA THR A 88 7.09 -6.35 22.04
C THR A 88 6.81 -6.69 20.58
N TRP A 89 6.93 -7.98 20.23
CA TRP A 89 6.59 -8.43 18.89
C TRP A 89 5.14 -8.09 18.52
N THR A 90 4.19 -8.34 19.43
CA THR A 90 2.76 -8.07 19.20
C THR A 90 2.49 -6.58 18.94
N GLN A 91 3.15 -5.68 19.66
CA GLN A 91 3.02 -4.23 19.43
C GLN A 91 3.51 -3.84 18.03
N GLY A 92 4.66 -4.36 17.60
CA GLY A 92 5.19 -4.13 16.25
C GLY A 92 4.29 -4.73 15.17
N PHE A 93 3.81 -5.96 15.38
CA PHE A 93 2.93 -6.66 14.44
C PHE A 93 1.61 -5.91 14.24
N VAL A 94 0.94 -5.52 15.33
CA VAL A 94 -0.30 -4.73 15.26
C VAL A 94 -0.06 -3.38 14.58
N SER A 95 1.05 -2.70 14.87
CA SER A 95 1.39 -1.44 14.21
C SER A 95 1.57 -1.62 12.69
N GLY A 96 2.24 -2.70 12.27
CA GLY A 96 2.39 -3.05 10.86
C GLY A 96 1.06 -3.38 10.16
N ILE A 97 0.14 -4.06 10.84
CA ILE A 97 -1.23 -4.28 10.33
C ILE A 97 -1.94 -2.95 10.12
N VAL A 98 -1.87 -2.03 11.08
CA VAL A 98 -2.53 -0.71 10.95
C VAL A 98 -1.95 0.08 9.78
N ILE A 99 -0.64 0.05 9.55
CA ILE A 99 -0.02 0.64 8.34
C ILE A 99 -0.63 0.00 7.08
N SER A 100 -0.74 -1.32 7.05
CA SER A 100 -1.29 -2.07 5.91
C SER A 100 -2.75 -1.70 5.63
N VAL A 101 -3.55 -1.47 6.67
CA VAL A 101 -4.93 -0.98 6.55
C VAL A 101 -4.97 0.42 5.96
N VAL A 102 -4.09 1.32 6.39
CA VAL A 102 -4.00 2.67 5.81
C VAL A 102 -3.65 2.59 4.33
N VAL A 103 -2.67 1.76 3.94
CA VAL A 103 -2.32 1.53 2.53
C VAL A 103 -3.49 0.97 1.74
N ALA A 104 -4.21 -0.02 2.28
CA ALA A 104 -5.38 -0.61 1.63
C ALA A 104 -6.51 0.41 1.43
N ILE A 105 -6.75 1.32 2.39
CA ILE A 105 -7.73 2.41 2.25
C ILE A 105 -7.31 3.39 1.15
N LEU A 106 -6.01 3.66 1.00
CA LEU A 106 -5.48 4.55 -0.02
C LEU A 106 -5.32 3.89 -1.40
N ALA A 107 -5.39 2.56 -1.48
CA ALA A 107 -5.14 1.80 -2.70
C ALA A 107 -6.06 2.21 -3.87
N PRO A 108 -7.39 2.38 -3.71
CA PRO A 108 -8.25 2.83 -4.82
C PRO A 108 -7.82 4.17 -5.42
N LEU A 109 -7.44 5.14 -4.56
CA LEU A 109 -6.94 6.44 -5.01
C LEU A 109 -5.59 6.30 -5.72
N ALA A 110 -4.68 5.48 -5.19
CA ALA A 110 -3.37 5.25 -5.79
C ALA A 110 -3.50 4.56 -7.18
N GLN A 111 -4.40 3.58 -7.30
CA GLN A 111 -4.72 2.94 -8.57
C GLN A 111 -5.32 3.93 -9.57
N TYR A 112 -6.24 4.80 -9.11
CA TYR A 112 -6.82 5.83 -9.97
C TYR A 112 -5.75 6.78 -10.49
N LEU A 113 -4.88 7.30 -9.61
CA LEU A 113 -3.79 8.19 -10.03
C LEU A 113 -2.84 7.49 -11.00
N THR A 114 -2.51 6.22 -10.75
CA THR A 114 -1.63 5.43 -11.60
C THR A 114 -2.21 5.24 -12.99
N HIS A 115 -3.44 4.77 -13.10
CA HIS A 115 -4.03 4.38 -14.37
C HIS A 115 -4.72 5.50 -15.12
N GLU A 116 -5.04 6.63 -14.48
CA GLU A 116 -5.58 7.80 -15.16
C GLU A 116 -4.47 8.76 -15.61
N PHE A 117 -3.45 8.99 -14.76
CA PHE A 117 -2.47 10.06 -14.99
C PHE A 117 -1.05 9.56 -15.29
N ILE A 118 -0.61 8.46 -14.68
CA ILE A 118 0.76 7.96 -14.87
C ILE A 118 0.85 7.11 -16.14
N THR A 119 -0.08 6.17 -16.31
CA THR A 119 0.00 5.15 -17.35
C THR A 119 -1.38 4.77 -17.94
N PRO A 120 -2.04 5.71 -18.64
CA PRO A 120 -3.40 5.51 -19.17
C PRO A 120 -3.55 4.33 -20.14
N ASN A 121 -2.46 3.94 -20.80
CA ASN A 121 -2.48 2.85 -21.78
C ASN A 121 -2.05 1.49 -21.19
N PHE A 122 -1.70 1.40 -19.90
CA PHE A 122 -1.15 0.18 -19.32
C PHE A 122 -2.05 -1.04 -19.52
N PHE A 123 -3.35 -0.94 -19.21
CA PHE A 123 -4.25 -2.08 -19.33
C PHE A 123 -4.35 -2.58 -20.77
N LYS A 124 -4.48 -1.66 -21.73
CA LYS A 124 -4.48 -2.01 -23.15
C LYS A 124 -3.20 -2.74 -23.55
N ASN A 125 -2.04 -2.19 -23.20
CA ASN A 125 -0.75 -2.79 -23.52
C ASN A 125 -0.58 -4.16 -22.86
N ALA A 126 -1.03 -4.30 -21.61
CA ALA A 126 -0.93 -5.53 -20.84
C ALA A 126 -1.82 -6.64 -21.41
N ILE A 127 -3.05 -6.30 -21.81
CA ILE A 127 -3.97 -7.24 -22.48
C ILE A 127 -3.36 -7.71 -23.80
N GLU A 128 -2.88 -6.79 -24.64
CA GLU A 128 -2.27 -7.11 -25.92
C GLU A 128 -1.06 -8.04 -25.75
N HIS A 129 -0.21 -7.76 -24.78
CA HIS A 129 0.94 -8.62 -24.46
C HIS A 129 0.51 -9.99 -23.91
N ALA A 130 -0.47 -10.03 -23.00
CA ALA A 130 -0.94 -11.26 -22.40
C ALA A 130 -1.55 -12.20 -23.45
N VAL A 131 -2.33 -11.66 -24.39
CA VAL A 131 -2.95 -12.44 -25.48
C VAL A 131 -1.91 -12.89 -26.49
N ASN A 132 -1.11 -11.95 -27.01
CA ASN A 132 -0.23 -12.24 -28.16
C ASN A 132 1.07 -12.96 -27.77
N THR A 133 1.54 -12.79 -26.53
CA THR A 133 2.85 -13.31 -26.09
C THR A 133 2.73 -14.36 -25.00
N VAL A 134 1.82 -14.19 -24.04
CA VAL A 134 1.67 -15.11 -22.88
C VAL A 134 0.66 -16.22 -23.16
N GLY A 135 -0.18 -16.09 -24.19
CA GLY A 135 -1.17 -17.09 -24.59
C GLY A 135 -2.44 -17.07 -23.74
N MET A 136 -2.74 -15.95 -23.08
CA MET A 136 -4.00 -15.75 -22.36
C MET A 136 -5.16 -15.58 -23.35
N THR A 137 -6.35 -16.08 -23.04
CA THR A 137 -7.53 -15.75 -23.87
C THR A 137 -7.90 -14.27 -23.67
N PRO A 138 -8.45 -13.60 -24.69
CA PRO A 138 -8.88 -12.20 -24.58
C PRO A 138 -9.80 -11.95 -23.38
N GLU A 139 -10.76 -12.84 -23.14
CA GLU A 139 -11.74 -12.70 -22.05
C GLU A 139 -11.06 -12.74 -20.68
N ASN A 140 -10.08 -13.65 -20.51
CA ASN A 140 -9.32 -13.76 -19.26
C ASN A 140 -8.40 -12.56 -19.06
N ALA A 141 -7.79 -12.06 -20.14
CA ALA A 141 -6.93 -10.88 -20.08
C ALA A 141 -7.72 -9.64 -19.70
N GLU A 142 -8.90 -9.41 -20.29
CA GLU A 142 -9.77 -8.29 -19.96
C GLU A 142 -10.33 -8.37 -18.53
N ALA A 143 -10.68 -9.58 -18.06
CA ALA A 143 -11.11 -9.81 -16.68
C ALA A 143 -9.99 -9.54 -15.65
N TRP A 144 -8.73 -9.80 -16.03
CA TRP A 144 -7.58 -9.59 -15.17
C TRP A 144 -7.08 -8.14 -15.18
N PHE A 145 -6.84 -7.58 -16.37
CA PHE A 145 -6.22 -6.27 -16.59
C PHE A 145 -7.27 -5.18 -16.76
N ASN A 146 -7.93 -4.84 -15.66
CA ASN A 146 -8.82 -3.69 -15.60
C ASN A 146 -8.73 -3.00 -14.23
N PHE A 147 -9.26 -1.78 -14.18
CA PHE A 147 -9.21 -0.95 -12.99
C PHE A 147 -9.83 -1.63 -11.75
N ASN A 148 -11.02 -2.22 -11.88
CA ASN A 148 -11.72 -2.82 -10.74
C ASN A 148 -10.93 -4.01 -10.17
N SER A 149 -10.43 -4.88 -11.06
CA SER A 149 -9.57 -6.00 -10.70
C SER A 149 -8.32 -5.52 -9.97
N TYR A 150 -7.64 -4.49 -10.48
CA TYR A 150 -6.43 -3.95 -9.87
C TYR A 150 -6.69 -3.25 -8.53
N VAL A 151 -7.83 -2.58 -8.35
CA VAL A 151 -8.25 -2.05 -7.04
C VAL A 151 -8.45 -3.17 -6.04
N ILE A 152 -9.14 -4.24 -6.42
CA ILE A 152 -9.36 -5.41 -5.55
C ILE A 152 -8.01 -6.06 -5.19
N GLN A 153 -7.20 -6.37 -6.20
CA GLN A 153 -5.90 -7.01 -6.01
C GLN A 153 -4.96 -6.18 -5.14
N SER A 154 -4.87 -4.86 -5.37
CA SER A 154 -4.00 -3.98 -4.59
C SER A 154 -4.50 -3.82 -3.15
N THR A 155 -5.80 -3.72 -2.93
CA THR A 155 -6.40 -3.59 -1.59
C THR A 155 -6.16 -4.85 -0.75
N PHE A 156 -6.55 -6.02 -1.27
CA PHE A 156 -6.36 -7.28 -0.54
C PHE A 156 -4.89 -7.70 -0.48
N GLY A 157 -4.11 -7.43 -1.53
CA GLY A 157 -2.68 -7.65 -1.55
C GLY A 157 -1.95 -6.84 -0.48
N ALA A 158 -2.30 -5.56 -0.31
CA ALA A 158 -1.75 -4.72 0.76
C ALA A 158 -2.02 -5.31 2.15
N LEU A 159 -3.22 -5.83 2.40
CA LEU A 159 -3.55 -6.47 3.67
C LEU A 159 -2.79 -7.79 3.86
N ALA A 160 -2.81 -8.68 2.86
CA ALA A 160 -2.19 -10.00 2.96
C ALA A 160 -0.66 -9.91 3.10
N MET A 161 0.00 -9.20 2.18
CA MET A 161 1.46 -9.03 2.23
C MET A 161 1.88 -8.14 3.40
N GLY A 162 1.04 -7.18 3.78
CA GLY A 162 1.24 -6.34 4.95
C GLY A 162 1.27 -7.13 6.25
N VAL A 163 0.37 -8.10 6.44
CA VAL A 163 0.39 -9.02 7.59
C VAL A 163 1.69 -9.81 7.64
N VAL A 164 2.11 -10.42 6.53
CA VAL A 164 3.35 -11.21 6.46
C VAL A 164 4.57 -10.32 6.77
N THR A 165 4.66 -9.17 6.12
CA THR A 165 5.76 -8.22 6.31
C THR A 165 5.80 -7.69 7.74
N ALA A 166 4.65 -7.34 8.31
CA ALA A 166 4.54 -6.89 9.70
C ALA A 166 5.05 -7.96 10.67
N ALA A 167 4.68 -9.22 10.48
CA ALA A 167 5.11 -10.33 11.34
C ALA A 167 6.64 -10.48 11.31
N ILE A 168 7.22 -10.49 10.11
CA ILE A 168 8.66 -10.66 9.90
C ILE A 168 9.43 -9.46 10.46
N VAL A 169 9.09 -8.24 10.04
CA VAL A 169 9.83 -7.04 10.45
C VAL A 169 9.74 -6.83 11.96
N ALA A 170 8.55 -7.04 12.57
CA ALA A 170 8.39 -6.93 14.01
C ALA A 170 9.28 -7.91 14.80
N LEU A 171 9.60 -9.09 14.25
CA LEU A 171 10.53 -10.03 14.89
C LEU A 171 11.94 -9.44 15.00
N PHE A 172 12.38 -8.73 13.96
CA PHE A 172 13.73 -8.15 13.92
C PHE A 172 13.85 -6.85 14.70
N VAL A 173 12.81 -6.01 14.72
CA VAL A 173 12.90 -4.68 15.35
C VAL A 173 12.50 -4.66 16.82
N ARG A 174 11.92 -5.75 17.36
CA ARG A 174 11.52 -5.84 18.77
C ARG A 174 12.69 -5.57 19.70
N LYS A 175 12.41 -4.92 20.83
CA LYS A 175 13.39 -4.66 21.89
C LYS A 175 12.66 -4.69 23.22
N LYS A 176 13.08 -5.58 24.11
CA LYS A 176 12.50 -5.71 25.46
C LYS A 176 13.09 -4.67 26.41
#